data_AF-G2YHJ3-F1
#
_entry.id   AF-G2YHJ3-F1
#
_cell.length_a   1.000
_cell.length_b   1.000
_cell.length_c   1.000
_cell.angle_alpha   90.00
_cell.angle_beta   90.00
_cell.angle_gamma   90.00
#
_symmetry.space_group_name_H-M   'P 1'
#
loop_
_entity.id
_entity.type
_entity.pdbx_description
1 polymer ?
#
loop_
_entity_poly.entity_id
_entity_poly.type
_entity_poly.pdbx_seq_one_letter_code
_entity_poly.pdbx_strand_id
1 'polypeptide(L)'
;MISAATVGVAELVKNRPIKSEATKVVVSVTERSQRDLTKRFDDTDIDWEVIERQLIKWAELFCAGKKLRLNFSFNYIEASQLLATSSRKADKRDSSITT
;
A
#
# COMPACT_ATOMS: atom_id res chain seq x y z
N MET A 1 -39.16 -3.51 -42.28
CA MET A 1 -39.49 -3.93 -40.90
C MET A 1 -38.21 -4.37 -40.19
N ILE A 2 -37.82 -3.59 -39.19
CA ILE A 2 -37.07 -3.89 -37.95
C ILE A 2 -35.75 -4.69 -38.01
N SER A 3 -34.65 -3.93 -37.93
CA SER A 3 -33.43 -4.08 -37.10
C SER A 3 -33.13 -5.42 -36.41
N ALA A 4 -31.94 -5.97 -36.65
CA ALA A 4 -31.29 -6.92 -35.75
C ALA A 4 -30.27 -6.18 -34.88
N ALA A 5 -30.51 -6.16 -33.56
CA ALA A 5 -29.71 -5.45 -32.57
C ALA A 5 -28.38 -6.17 -32.28
N THR A 6 -27.29 -5.45 -32.58
CA THR A 6 -26.17 -5.09 -31.70
C THR A 6 -25.85 -5.99 -30.48
N VAL A 7 -24.67 -6.61 -30.61
CA VAL A 7 -23.57 -6.75 -29.65
C VAL A 7 -23.82 -7.62 -28.43
N GLY A 8 -23.05 -8.73 -28.40
CA GLY A 8 -22.87 -9.58 -27.24
C GLY A 8 -22.45 -8.76 -26.02
N VAL A 9 -23.17 -8.99 -24.93
CA VAL A 9 -22.75 -8.60 -23.59
C VAL A 9 -21.50 -9.39 -23.23
N ALA A 10 -20.33 -8.85 -23.61
CA ALA A 10 -19.12 -9.18 -22.89
C ALA A 10 -19.34 -8.70 -21.46
N GLU A 11 -19.37 -9.64 -20.52
CA GLU A 11 -19.40 -9.42 -19.10
C GLU A 11 -18.23 -8.52 -18.71
N LEU A 12 -18.50 -7.22 -18.59
CA LEU A 12 -17.54 -6.25 -18.10
C LEU A 12 -17.35 -6.52 -16.62
N VAL A 13 -16.37 -7.38 -16.30
CA VAL A 13 -15.72 -7.37 -15.00
C VAL A 13 -15.34 -5.92 -14.74
N LYS A 14 -16.09 -5.24 -13.86
CA LYS A 14 -15.80 -3.86 -13.46
C LYS A 14 -14.43 -3.86 -12.79
N ASN A 15 -13.39 -3.60 -13.58
CA ASN A 15 -12.05 -3.36 -13.11
C ASN A 15 -12.09 -2.07 -12.29
N ARG A 16 -12.34 -2.21 -10.99
CA ARG A 16 -12.20 -1.12 -10.04
C ARG A 16 -10.73 -0.71 -10.07
N PRO A 17 -10.38 0.54 -10.40
CA PRO A 17 -8.99 0.95 -10.42
C PRO A 17 -8.44 0.80 -9.00
N ILE A 18 -7.43 -0.06 -8.83
CA ILE A 18 -6.73 -0.28 -7.56
C ILE A 18 -5.46 0.57 -7.61
N LYS A 19 -5.23 1.36 -6.56
CA LYS A 19 -4.00 2.12 -6.37
C LYS A 19 -3.23 1.51 -5.21
N SER A 20 -1.93 1.28 -5.40
CA SER A 20 -1.04 0.91 -4.31
C SER A 20 -0.77 2.12 -3.42
N GLU A 21 -0.83 1.93 -2.10
CA GLU A 21 -0.65 3.03 -1.14
C GLU A 21 0.81 3.10 -0.68
N ALA A 22 1.33 1.97 -0.21
CA ALA A 22 2.73 1.78 0.15
C ALA A 22 2.96 0.30 0.47
N THR A 23 4.15 -0.19 0.17
CA THR A 23 4.63 -1.48 0.68
C THR A 23 5.43 -1.27 1.96
N LYS A 24 5.05 -1.97 3.03
CA LYS A 24 5.82 -2.00 4.27
C LYS A 24 6.63 -3.28 4.34
N VAL A 25 7.92 -3.14 4.58
CA VAL A 25 8.85 -4.25 4.82
C VAL A 25 9.38 -4.17 6.24
N VAL A 26 9.29 -5.28 6.97
CA VAL A 26 9.86 -5.42 8.31
C VAL A 26 10.81 -6.62 8.31
N VAL A 27 12.07 -6.37 8.66
CA VAL A 27 13.09 -7.40 8.88
C VAL A 27 13.47 -7.36 10.35
N SER A 28 13.34 -8.49 11.04
CA SER A 28 13.66 -8.63 12.46
C SER A 28 14.48 -9.87 12.73
N VAL A 29 15.21 -9.87 13.84
CA VAL A 29 16.00 -11.02 14.32
C VAL A 29 15.71 -11.23 15.79
N THR A 30 15.69 -12.49 16.25
CA THR A 30 15.46 -12.82 17.67
C THR A 30 16.70 -12.57 18.54
N GLU A 31 17.27 -11.38 18.42
CA GLU A 31 18.42 -10.92 19.18
C GLU A 31 18.10 -9.53 19.74
N ARG A 32 17.95 -9.43 21.07
CA ARG A 32 17.41 -8.26 21.77
C ARG A 32 18.23 -6.96 21.58
N SER A 33 19.49 -7.10 21.21
CA SER A 33 20.41 -5.98 20.98
C SER A 33 20.27 -5.39 19.57
N GLN A 34 19.61 -6.09 18.64
CA GLN A 34 19.41 -5.63 17.28
C GLN A 34 18.04 -4.96 17.14
N ARG A 35 18.02 -3.85 16.40
CA ARG A 35 16.76 -3.16 16.07
C ARG A 35 16.20 -3.70 14.77
N ASP A 36 14.88 -3.87 14.74
CA ASP A 36 14.16 -4.23 13.52
C ASP A 36 14.37 -3.17 12.42
N LEU A 37 14.66 -3.63 11.21
CA LEU A 37 14.60 -2.80 10.02
C LEU A 37 13.14 -2.67 9.60
N THR A 38 12.56 -1.48 9.70
CA THR A 38 11.24 -1.18 9.14
C THR A 38 11.40 -0.16 8.04
N LYS A 39 10.96 -0.49 6.82
CA LYS A 39 10.94 0.42 5.67
C LYS A 39 9.59 0.44 4.98
N ARG A 40 9.28 1.61 4.43
CA ARG A 40 8.12 1.83 3.57
C ARG A 40 8.68 2.19 2.20
N PHE A 41 8.18 1.50 1.19
CA PHE A 41 8.48 1.71 -0.21
C PHE A 41 7.21 2.15 -0.91
N ASP A 42 7.37 2.99 -1.92
CA ASP A 42 6.25 3.44 -2.73
C ASP A 42 5.79 2.29 -3.62
N ASP A 43 4.48 2.15 -3.73
CA ASP A 43 3.83 1.09 -4.49
C ASP A 43 4.38 -0.31 -4.17
N THR A 44 5.08 -0.92 -5.12
CA THR A 44 5.75 -2.23 -5.01
C THR A 44 7.24 -2.15 -5.33
N ASP A 45 7.77 -0.94 -5.49
CA ASP A 45 9.16 -0.70 -5.88
C ASP A 45 10.08 -0.78 -4.66
N ILE A 46 10.39 -2.01 -4.27
CA ILE A 46 11.21 -2.32 -3.10
C ILE A 46 12.69 -2.18 -3.46
N ASP A 47 13.42 -1.35 -2.70
CA ASP A 47 14.88 -1.34 -2.75
C ASP A 47 15.44 -2.60 -2.07
N TRP A 48 15.74 -3.60 -2.89
CA TRP A 48 16.29 -4.88 -2.45
C TRP A 48 17.69 -4.76 -1.85
N GLU A 49 18.47 -3.76 -2.26
CA GLU A 49 19.84 -3.57 -1.79
C GLU A 49 19.86 -3.21 -0.30
N VAL A 50 18.88 -2.42 0.16
CA VAL A 50 18.71 -2.10 1.59
C VAL A 50 18.39 -3.36 2.41
N ILE A 51 17.54 -4.23 1.87
CA ILE A 51 17.16 -5.48 2.54
C ILE A 51 18.35 -6.45 2.59
N GLU A 52 19.04 -6.62 1.47
CA GLU A 52 20.18 -7.52 1.33
C GLU A 52 21.32 -7.14 2.28
N ARG A 53 21.71 -5.85 2.30
CA ARG A 53 22.76 -5.37 3.22
C ARG A 53 22.42 -5.68 4.68
N GLN A 54 21.15 -5.55 5.06
CA GLN A 54 20.71 -5.86 6.41
C GLN A 54 20.75 -7.37 6.71
N LEU A 55 20.37 -8.20 5.74
CA LEU A 55 20.45 -9.67 5.89
C LEU A 55 21.89 -10.14 6.01
N ILE A 56 22.81 -9.61 5.21
CA ILE A 56 24.25 -9.90 5.31
C ILE A 56 24.78 -9.51 6.69
N LYS A 57 24.43 -8.31 7.18
CA LYS A 57 24.82 -7.86 8.53
C LYS A 57 24.35 -8.80 9.65
N TRP A 58 23.22 -9.47 9.47
CA TRP A 58 22.67 -10.41 10.45
C TRP A 58 22.96 -11.89 10.14
N ALA A 59 23.75 -12.18 9.10
CA ALA A 59 24.09 -13.55 8.71
C ALA A 59 24.75 -14.32 9.86
N GLU A 60 25.68 -13.70 10.59
CA GLU A 60 26.35 -14.33 11.74
C GLU A 60 25.38 -14.67 12.88
N LEU A 61 24.37 -13.82 13.11
CA LEU A 61 23.35 -14.08 14.12
C LEU A 61 22.49 -15.27 13.71
N PHE A 62 22.16 -15.38 12.43
CA PHE A 62 21.45 -16.53 11.90
C PHE A 62 22.26 -17.82 12.04
N CYS A 63 23.55 -17.78 11.70
CA CYS A 63 24.47 -18.90 11.91
C CYS A 63 24.59 -19.29 13.39
N ALA A 64 24.48 -18.32 14.31
CA ALA A 64 24.43 -18.56 15.76
C ALA A 64 23.06 -19.10 16.27
N GLY A 65 22.16 -19.50 15.36
CA GLY A 65 20.86 -20.09 15.68
C GLY A 65 19.76 -19.08 16.01
N LYS A 66 19.98 -17.78 15.77
CA LYS A 66 18.93 -16.76 15.93
C LYS A 66 17.97 -16.81 14.76
N LYS A 67 16.68 -16.60 15.02
CA LYS A 67 15.65 -16.61 14.00
C LYS A 67 15.56 -15.24 13.33
N LEU A 68 15.88 -15.19 12.05
CA LEU A 68 15.54 -14.08 11.17
C LEU A 68 14.08 -14.18 10.72
N ARG A 69 13.39 -13.05 10.65
CA ARG A 69 12.03 -12.93 10.15
C ARG A 69 11.95 -11.78 9.18
N LEU A 70 11.28 -12.02 8.07
CA LEU A 70 11.07 -11.02 7.04
C LEU A 70 9.58 -10.99 6.69
N ASN A 71 8.96 -9.82 6.82
CA ASN A 71 7.54 -9.61 6.59
C ASN A 71 7.34 -8.51 5.54
N PHE A 72 6.60 -8.84 4.49
CA PHE A 72 6.13 -7.90 3.49
C PHE A 72 4.63 -7.67 3.67
N SER A 73 4.22 -6.41 3.67
CA SER A 73 2.82 -6.01 3.71
C SER A 73 2.55 -5.07 2.53
N PHE A 74 1.76 -5.54 1.57
CA PHE A 74 1.35 -4.77 0.40
C PHE A 74 -0.05 -4.20 0.64
N ASN A 75 -0.16 -2.87 0.68
CA ASN A 75 -1.46 -2.21 0.91
C ASN A 75 -1.97 -1.61 -0.40
N TYR A 76 -3.19 -2.00 -0.75
CA TYR A 76 -3.89 -1.55 -1.95
C TYR A 76 -5.22 -0.93 -1.56
N ILE A 77 -5.50 0.24 -2.13
CA ILE A 77 -6.77 0.95 -1.94
C ILE A 77 -7.54 1.01 -3.26
N GLU A 78 -8.86 0.94 -3.16
CA GLU A 78 -9.72 1.13 -4.32
C GLU A 78 -9.79 2.64 -4.65
N ALA A 79 -9.41 3.04 -5.86
CA ALA A 79 -9.35 4.44 -6.27
C ALA A 79 -10.73 5.13 -6.25
N SER A 80 -11.84 4.37 -6.25
CA SER A 80 -13.20 4.90 -6.04
C SER A 80 -13.39 5.55 -4.66
N GLN A 81 -12.60 5.14 -3.65
CA GLN A 81 -12.67 5.68 -2.29
C GLN A 81 -11.92 7.02 -2.14
N LEU A 82 -10.96 7.32 -3.02
CA LEU A 82 -10.20 8.59 -3.00
C LEU A 82 -11.03 9.79 -3.47
N LEU A 83 -12.03 9.57 -4.33
CA LEU A 83 -12.93 10.63 -4.79
C LEU A 83 -13.93 11.06 -3.72
N ALA A 84 -14.31 10.15 -2.80
CA ALA A 84 -15.28 10.40 -1.75
C ALA A 84 -14.74 11.22 -0.56
N THR A 85 -13.42 11.32 -0.39
CA THR A 85 -12.80 12.07 0.72
C THR A 85 -12.52 13.54 0.38
N SER A 86 -12.48 13.91 -0.90
CA SER A 86 -12.26 15.29 -1.34
C SER A 86 -13.49 16.19 -1.22
N SER A 87 -14.71 15.63 -1.09
CA SER A 87 -15.97 16.38 -1.10
C SER A 87 -16.40 16.95 0.26
N ARG A 88 -15.64 16.71 1.34
CA ARG A 88 -15.93 17.25 2.67
C ARG A 88 -15.00 18.41 3.04
N LYS A 89 -14.88 19.42 2.19
CA LYS A 89 -14.38 20.73 2.60
C LYS A 89 -15.15 21.87 1.94
N ALA A 90 -15.62 22.77 2.80
CA ALA A 90 -16.14 24.12 2.55
C ALA A 90 -17.60 24.26 2.07
N ASP A 91 -18.55 24.12 2.99
CA ASP A 91 -19.62 25.13 3.10
C ASP A 91 -19.43 25.84 4.46
N LYS A 92 -18.55 26.83 4.48
CA LYS A 92 -18.49 27.80 5.59
C LYS A 92 -19.35 28.97 5.14
N ARG A 93 -20.67 28.82 5.34
CA ARG A 93 -21.65 29.88 5.09
C ARG A 93 -21.43 30.95 6.15
N ASP A 94 -20.69 31.99 5.74
CA ASP A 94 -20.53 33.22 6.47
C ASP A 94 -21.89 33.92 6.53
N SER A 95 -22.43 34.07 7.74
CA SER A 95 -23.60 34.90 8.00
C SER A 95 -23.19 35.93 9.03
N SER A 96 -22.59 37.02 8.54
CA SER A 96 -22.44 38.25 9.30
C SER A 96 -23.60 39.18 8.94
N ILE A 97 -24.39 39.58 9.93
CA ILE A 97 -24.89 40.97 10.05
C ILE A 97 -25.16 41.26 11.53
N THR A 98 -24.57 42.38 11.95
CA THR A 98 -24.60 42.99 13.27
C THR A 98 -25.26 44.36 13.13
N THR A 99 -26.04 44.71 14.15
CA THR A 99 -26.68 46.00 14.47
C THR A 99 -28.00 46.31 13.77
#